data_AF-A0A2H5UWI1-F1
#
_entry.id   AF-A0A2H5UWI1-F1
#
_cell.length_a   1.000
_cell.length_b   1.000
_cell.length_c   1.000
_cell.angle_alpha   90.00
_cell.angle_beta   90.00
_cell.angle_gamma   90.00
#
_symmetry.space_group_name_H-M   'P 1'
#
loop_
_entity.id
_entity.type
_entity.pdbx_description
1 polymer ?
#
loop_
_entity_poly.entity_id
_entity_poly.type
_entity_poly.pdbx_seq_one_letter_code
_entity_poly.pdbx_strand_id
1 'polypeptide(L)' 'MARGRILRCPSCRTYTLRDICPRCGEKTATPHPPPISPESPYTRLLLKVRRLKKG' A
#
# COMPACT_ATOMS: atom_id res chain seq x y z
N MET A 1 -8.67 -2.68 11.34
CA MET A 1 -7.39 -3.17 10.80
C MET A 1 -7.66 -4.11 9.63
N ALA A 2 -7.81 -3.60 8.41
CA ALA A 2 -7.90 -4.46 7.22
C ALA A 2 -6.48 -4.86 6.81
N ARG A 3 -5.93 -5.87 7.48
CA ARG A 3 -4.68 -6.52 7.05
C ARG A 3 -5.06 -7.40 5.87
N GLY A 4 -5.09 -6.81 4.68
CA GLY A 4 -5.28 -7.56 3.44
C GLY A 4 -4.18 -8.61 3.36
N ARG A 5 -4.57 -9.89 3.39
CA ARG A 5 -3.64 -11.03 3.28
C ARG A 5 -3.02 -11.14 1.89
N ILE A 6 -3.60 -10.43 0.93
CA ILE A 6 -3.20 -10.45 -0.47
C ILE A 6 -2.10 -9.40 -0.67
N LEU A 7 -0.92 -9.87 -1.07
CA LEU A 7 0.21 -9.04 -1.45
C LEU A 7 0.27 -8.92 -2.97
N ARG A 8 0.88 -7.84 -3.44
CA ARG A 8 1.10 -7.58 -4.86
C ARG A 8 2.58 -7.33 -5.12
N CYS A 9 3.08 -7.97 -6.16
CA CYS A 9 4.41 -7.73 -6.71
C CYS A 9 4.49 -6.33 -7.35
N PRO A 10 5.41 -5.44 -6.95
CA PRO A 10 5.53 -4.10 -7.52
C PRO A 10 6.05 -4.11 -8.97
N SER A 11 6.99 -4.99 -9.32
CA SER A 11 7.50 -5.10 -10.69
C SER A 11 6.52 -5.80 -11.64
N CYS A 12 6.07 -7.00 -11.27
CA CYS A 12 5.32 -7.89 -12.14
C CYS A 12 3.80 -7.86 -11.97
N ARG A 13 3.30 -7.14 -10.96
CA ARG A 13 1.87 -6.93 -10.66
C ARG A 13 1.05 -8.18 -10.32
N THR A 14 1.69 -9.35 -10.22
CA THR A 14 1.09 -10.61 -9.77
C THR A 14 0.64 -10.51 -8.31
N TYR A 15 -0.56 -11.02 -8.01
CA TYR A 15 -1.05 -11.17 -6.65
C TYR A 15 -0.56 -12.49 -6.05
N THR A 16 -0.15 -12.46 -4.79
CA THR A 16 0.40 -13.60 -4.07
C THR A 16 0.12 -13.46 -2.58
N LEU A 17 0.11 -14.58 -1.86
CA LEU A 17 0.05 -14.61 -0.39
C LEU A 17 1.45 -14.75 0.24
N ARG A 18 2.48 -14.95 -0.59
CA ARG A 18 3.88 -15.10 -0.16
C ARG A 18 4.56 -13.74 -0.15
N ASP A 19 5.44 -13.53 0.82
CA ASP A 19 6.27 -12.31 0.91
C ASP A 19 7.17 -12.11 -0.31
N ILE A 20 7.59 -13.20 -0.95
CA ILE A 20 8.43 -13.16 -2.15
C ILE A 20 7.61 -13.58 -3.37
N CYS A 21 7.71 -12.81 -4.44
CA CYS A 21 7.03 -13.11 -5.69
C CYS A 21 7.60 -14.37 -6.35
N PRO A 22 6.78 -15.39 -6.68
CA PRO A 22 7.25 -16.61 -7.33
C PRO A 22 7.67 -16.42 -8.80
N ARG A 23 7.32 -15.28 -9.44
CA ARG A 23 7.65 -15.00 -10.84
C ARG A 23 8.96 -14.25 -11.03
N CYS A 24 9.21 -13.23 -10.22
CA CYS A 24 10.38 -12.35 -10.37
C CYS A 24 11.34 -12.38 -9.16
N GLY A 25 10.96 -13.05 -8.06
CA GLY A 25 11.78 -13.09 -6.84
C GLY A 25 11.78 -11.80 -6.00
N GLU A 26 11.01 -10.79 -6.39
CA GLU A 26 10.98 -9.51 -5.68
C GLU A 26 10.07 -9.55 -4.44
N LYS A 27 10.35 -8.69 -3.45
CA LYS A 27 9.50 -8.54 -2.27
C LYS A 27 8.14 -7.96 -2.64
N THR A 28 7.10 -8.62 -2.18
CA THR A 28 5.71 -8.22 -2.41
C THR A 28 5.26 -7.25 -1.34
N ALA A 29 4.31 -6.38 -1.68
CA ALA A 29 3.82 -5.33 -0.80
C ALA A 29 2.29 -5.37 -0.70
N THR A 30 1.75 -4.86 0.41
CA THR A 30 0.30 -4.71 0.54
C THR A 30 -0.22 -3.70 -0.49
N PRO A 31 -1.17 -4.09 -1.36
CA PRO A 31 -1.81 -3.15 -2.30
C PRO A 31 -2.80 -2.23 -1.58
N HIS A 32 -3.28 -2.63 -0.40
CA HIS A 32 -4.24 -1.83 0.35
C HIS A 32 -3.56 -0.61 0.96
N PRO A 33 -4.16 0.57 0.86
CA PRO A 33 -3.64 1.77 1.50
C PRO A 33 -3.64 1.60 3.03
N PRO A 34 -2.71 2.27 3.73
CA PRO A 34 -2.73 2.29 5.18
C PRO A 34 -4.06 2.90 5.69
N PRO A 35 -4.59 2.42 6.82
CA PRO A 35 -5.79 2.99 7.42
C PRO A 35 -5.54 4.46 7.78
N ILE A 36 -6.43 5.31 7.30
CA ILE A 36 -6.43 6.76 7.53
C ILE A 36 -7.42 7.00 8.68
N SER A 37 -6.92 7.28 9.89
CA SER A 37 -7.80 7.69 11.00
C SER A 37 -8.06 9.21 10.91
N PRO A 38 -9.33 9.65 10.83
CA PRO A 38 -9.68 11.07 10.74
C PRO A 38 -9.32 11.86 12.02
N GLU A 39 -9.13 11.17 13.14
CA GLU A 39 -8.84 11.78 14.45
C GLU A 39 -7.36 12.17 14.60
N SER A 40 -6.46 11.61 13.79
CA SER A 40 -5.03 11.91 13.92
C SER A 40 -4.67 13.23 13.21
N PRO A 41 -3.99 14.17 13.91
CA PRO A 41 -3.54 15.43 13.30
C PRO A 41 -2.59 15.20 12.11
N TYR A 42 -1.82 14.10 12.13
CA TYR A 42 -0.92 13.73 11.04
C TYR A 42 -1.67 13.34 9.76
N THR A 43 -2.84 12.71 9.88
CA THR A 43 -3.67 12.31 8.75
C THR A 43 -4.13 13.50 7.91
N ARG A 44 -4.48 14.61 8.57
CA ARG A 44 -4.92 15.84 7.90
C ARG A 44 -3.77 16.44 7.05
N LEU A 45 -2.55 16.34 7.55
CA LEU A 45 -1.34 16.73 6.82
C LEU A 45 -1.12 15.85 5.60
N LEU A 46 -1.17 14.51 5.76
CA LEU A 46 -1.04 13.53 4.69
C LEU A 46 -2.03 13.73 3.54
N LEU A 47 -3.28 14.08 3.86
CA LEU A 47 -4.31 14.38 2.86
C LEU A 47 -3.99 15.66 2.06
N LYS A 48 -3.46 16.70 2.72
CA LYS A 48 -3.02 17.93 2.05
C LYS A 48 -1.88 17.64 1.06
N VAL A 49 -0.81 16.96 1.48
CA VAL A 49 0.31 16.60 0.57
C VAL A 49 -0.16 15.73 -0.60
N ARG A 50 -1.10 14.80 -0.37
CA ARG A 50 -1.71 14.01 -1.46
C ARG A 50 -2.50 14.86 -2.46
N ARG A 51 -3.20 15.91 -2.01
CA ARG A 51 -3.89 16.85 -2.90
C ARG A 51 -2.90 17.70 -3.69
N LEU A 52 -1.85 18.19 -3.04
CA LEU A 52 -0.81 19.03 -3.67
C LEU A 52 -0.04 18.26 -4.76
N LYS A 53 0.28 16.98 -4.54
CA LYS A 53 0.94 16.12 -5.54
C LYS A 53 0.08 15.75 -6.76
N LYS A 54 -1.22 16.06 -6.75
CA LYS A 54 -2.14 15.77 -7.87
C LYS A 54 -2.24 16.91 -8.89
N GLY A 55 -1.49 18.00 -8.69
CA GLY A 55 -1.30 19.09 -9.66
C GLY A 55 -0.11 18.81 -10.57
#